data_AF-A0A928IXQ9-F1
#
_entry.id   AF-A0A928IXQ9-F1
#
_cell.length_a   1.000
_cell.length_b   1.000
_cell.length_c   1.000
_cell.angle_alpha   90.00
_cell.angle_beta   90.00
_cell.angle_gamma   90.00
#
_symmetry.space_group_name_H-M   'P 1'
#
loop_
_entity.id
_entity.type
_entity.pdbx_description
1 polymer ?
#
loop_
_entity_poly.entity_id
_entity_poly.type
_entity_poly.pdbx_seq_one_letter_code
_entity_poly.pdbx_strand_id
1 'polypeptide(L)' 'MDLHKKKMIAPIVVSAIIILYYVVYFGLLMAILDGIWKWLLGLFPILFGVVMVKVCIERINEIKKGEEDDLSKY' A
#
# COMPACT_ATOMS: atom_id res chain seq x y z
N MET A 1 14.44 7.18 19.51
CA MET A 1 13.34 6.61 18.72
C MET A 1 13.69 5.15 18.44
N ASP A 2 12.90 4.19 18.93
CA ASP A 2 13.19 2.76 18.79
C ASP A 2 13.54 2.39 17.33
N LEU A 3 14.61 1.61 17.12
CA LEU A 3 15.09 1.22 15.79
C LEU A 3 13.97 0.58 14.94
N HIS A 4 13.10 -0.21 15.58
CA HIS A 4 11.91 -0.81 14.99
C HIS A 4 10.89 0.23 14.48
N LYS A 5 10.69 1.33 15.21
CA LYS A 5 9.79 2.42 14.78
C LYS A 5 10.31 3.12 13.54
N LYS A 6 11.63 3.30 13.41
CA LYS A 6 12.23 3.88 12.21
C LYS A 6 12.07 2.98 10.98
N LYS A 7 12.21 1.66 11.14
CA LYS A 7 12.03 0.68 10.05
C LYS A 7 10.58 0.60 9.56
N MET A 8 9.59 0.74 10.45
CA MET A 8 8.16 0.75 10.07
C MET A 8 7.72 1.98 9.26
N ILE A 9 8.45 3.11 9.34
CA ILE A 9 8.09 4.34 8.61
C ILE A 9 8.15 4.11 7.10
N ALA A 10 9.17 3.39 6.62
CA ALA A 10 9.36 3.15 5.19
C ALA A 10 8.16 2.43 4.52
N PRO A 11 7.72 1.24 4.98
CA PRO A 11 6.56 0.57 4.36
C PRO A 11 5.27 1.37 4.51
N ILE A 12 5.07 2.09 5.62
CA ILE A 12 3.87 2.92 5.83
C ILE A 12 3.82 4.09 4.85
N VAL A 13 4.93 4.82 4.71
CA VAL A 13 5.01 5.99 3.80
C VAL A 13 4.84 5.54 2.35
N VAL A 14 5.51 4.46 1.93
CA VAL A 14 5.36 3.92 0.57
C VAL A 14 3.92 3.48 0.31
N SER A 15 3.29 2.77 1.26
CA SER A 15 1.90 2.34 1.14
C SER A 15 0.95 3.53 1.05
N ALA A 16 1.15 4.57 1.86
CA ALA A 16 0.35 5.79 1.82
C ALA A 16 0.45 6.52 0.47
N ILE A 17 1.66 6.62 -0.10
CA ILE A 17 1.88 7.23 -1.42
C ILE A 17 1.17 6.44 -2.51
N ILE A 18 1.26 5.10 -2.50
CA ILE A 18 0.60 4.23 -3.47
C ILE A 18 -0.93 4.33 -3.37
N ILE A 19 -1.48 4.33 -2.15
CA ILE A 19 -2.92 4.50 -1.94
C ILE A 19 -3.39 5.86 -2.46
N LEU A 20 -2.65 6.93 -2.16
CA LEU A 20 -2.95 8.27 -2.66
C LEU A 20 -2.94 8.29 -4.20
N TYR A 21 -1.93 7.66 -4.82
CA TYR A 21 -1.86 7.51 -6.27
C TYR A 21 -3.08 6.79 -6.84
N TYR A 22 -3.53 5.69 -6.23
CA TYR A 22 -4.73 4.97 -6.67
C TYR A 22 -6.02 5.78 -6.50
N VAL A 23 -6.13 6.58 -5.43
CA VAL A 23 -7.28 7.47 -5.23
C VAL A 23 -7.33 8.55 -6.31
N VAL A 24 -6.19 9.19 -6.61
CA VAL A 24 -6.10 10.21 -7.68
C VAL A 24 -6.40 9.57 -9.03
N TYR A 25 -5.81 8.41 -9.32
CA TYR A 25 -6.06 7.65 -10.55
C TYR A 25 -7.55 7.31 -10.70
N PHE A 26 -8.19 6.80 -9.65
CA PHE A 26 -9.62 6.48 -9.65
C PHE A 26 -10.48 7.74 -9.86
N GLY A 27 -10.13 8.85 -9.21
CA GLY A 27 -10.82 10.13 -9.39
C GLY A 27 -10.74 10.65 -10.82
N LEU A 28 -9.56 10.61 -11.44
CA LEU A 28 -9.36 10.97 -12.85
C LEU A 28 -10.12 10.03 -13.79
N LEU A 29 -10.09 8.73 -13.50
CA LEU A 29 -10.79 7.72 -14.30
C LEU A 29 -12.31 7.97 -14.30
N MET A 30 -12.88 8.29 -13.14
CA MET A 30 -14.31 8.64 -13.01
C MET A 30 -14.68 9.97 -13.66
N ALA A 31 -13.74 10.91 -13.77
CA ALA A 31 -13.95 12.21 -14.39
C ALA A 31 -13.85 12.18 -15.93
N ILE A 32 -13.04 11.30 -16.49
CA ILE A 32 -12.75 11.25 -17.94
C ILE A 32 -13.63 10.24 -18.67
N LEU A 33 -13.89 9.07 -18.06
CA LEU A 33 -14.62 7.98 -18.72
C LEU A 33 -16.11 8.02 -18.38
N ASP A 34 -16.93 7.93 -19.42
CA ASP A 34 -18.37 7.73 -19.31
C ASP A 34 -18.78 6.30 -19.67
N GLY A 35 -19.90 5.85 -19.10
CA GLY A 35 -20.43 4.51 -19.29
C GLY A 35 -19.99 3.48 -18.24
N ILE A 36 -20.24 2.20 -18.51
CA ILE A 36 -20.07 1.10 -17.54
C ILE A 36 -18.59 0.75 -17.29
N TRP A 37 -17.71 1.03 -18.26
CA TRP A 37 -16.29 0.69 -18.18
C TRP A 37 -15.56 1.38 -17.04
N LYS A 38 -16.02 2.56 -16.59
CA LYS A 38 -15.42 3.28 -15.45
C LYS A 38 -15.53 2.50 -14.14
N TRP A 39 -16.61 1.75 -13.95
CA TRP A 39 -16.80 0.92 -12.76
C TRP A 39 -15.93 -0.33 -12.80
N LEU A 40 -15.80 -0.95 -13.98
CA LEU A 40 -14.97 -2.13 -14.16
C LEU A 40 -13.49 -1.80 -13.98
N LEU A 41 -13.01 -0.71 -14.60
CA LEU A 41 -11.63 -0.26 -14.44
C LEU A 41 -11.36 0.35 -13.07
N GLY A 42 -12.36 0.97 -12.45
CA GLY A 42 -12.28 1.54 -11.11
C GLY A 42 -12.26 0.50 -9.98
N LEU A 43 -12.73 -0.73 -10.22
CA LEU A 43 -12.67 -1.82 -9.26
C LEU A 43 -11.22 -2.26 -8.97
N PHE A 44 -10.37 -2.27 -10.00
CA PHE A 44 -8.98 -2.71 -9.89
C PHE A 44 -8.12 -1.89 -8.91
N PRO A 45 -8.06 -0.54 -8.97
CA PRO A 45 -7.28 0.25 -8.01
C PRO A 45 -7.77 0.08 -6.57
N ILE A 46 -9.07 -0.17 -6.36
CA ILE A 46 -9.61 -0.48 -5.04
C ILE A 46 -9.07 -1.83 -4.55
N LEU A 47 -9.15 -2.86 -5.39
CA LEU A 47 -8.67 -4.21 -5.07
C LEU A 47 -7.16 -4.19 -4.75
N PHE A 48 -6.37 -3.50 -5.57
CA PHE A 48 -4.94 -3.33 -5.34
C PHE A 48 -4.63 -2.50 -4.09
N GLY A 49 -5.45 -1.49 -3.76
CA GLY A 49 -5.35 -0.75 -2.52
C GLY A 49 -5.50 -1.64 -1.29
N VAL A 50 -6.49 -2.54 -1.29
CA VAL A 50 -6.70 -3.51 -0.20
C VAL A 50 -5.50 -4.44 -0.06
N VAL A 51 -5.00 -4.98 -1.18
CA VAL A 51 -3.80 -5.84 -1.17
C VAL A 51 -2.59 -5.09 -0.64
N MET A 52 -2.38 -3.84 -1.03
CA MET A 52 -1.27 -3.01 -0.55
C MET A 52 -1.32 -2.81 0.97
N VAL A 53 -2.51 -2.56 1.52
CA VAL A 53 -2.70 -2.42 2.98
C VAL A 53 -2.37 -3.74 3.68
N LYS A 54 -2.82 -4.89 3.15
CA LYS A 54 -2.52 -6.21 3.73
C LYS A 54 -1.01 -6.48 3.79
N VAL A 55 -0.30 -6.24 2.69
CA VAL A 55 1.16 -6.42 2.62
C VAL A 55 1.88 -5.45 3.57
N CYS A 56 1.40 -4.21 3.71
CA CYS A 56 1.95 -3.27 4.68
C CYS A 56 1.79 -3.77 6.12
N ILE A 57 0.63 -4.34 6.47
CA ILE A 57 0.39 -4.91 7.80
C ILE A 57 1.29 -6.12 8.04
N GLU A 58 1.43 -7.01 7.07
CA GLU A 58 2.34 -8.17 7.15
C GLU A 58 3.77 -7.71 7.42
N ARG A 59 4.28 -6.73 6.66
CA ARG A 59 5.62 -6.16 6.90
C ARG A 59 5.77 -5.52 8.27
N ILE A 60 4.79 -4.74 8.72
CA ILE A 60 4.80 -4.17 10.07
C ILE A 60 4.86 -5.27 11.14
N ASN A 61 4.13 -6.36 10.94
CA ASN A 61 4.12 -7.49 11.86
C ASN A 61 5.45 -8.26 11.85
N GLU A 62 6.07 -8.47 10.70
CA GLU A 62 7.42 -9.06 10.58
C GLU A 62 8.47 -8.21 11.32
N ILE A 63 8.45 -6.88 11.13
CA ILE A 63 9.34 -5.93 11.83
C ILE A 63 9.14 -6.02 13.35
N LYS A 64 7.89 -6.15 13.81
CA LYS A 64 7.52 -6.25 15.23
C LYS A 64 7.91 -7.59 15.84
N LYS A 65 7.81 -8.68 15.09
CA LYS A 65 8.22 -10.03 15.53
C LYS A 65 9.74 -10.19 15.58
N GLY A 66 10.50 -9.28 14.96
CA GLY A 66 11.95 -9.40 14.85
C GLY A 66 12.40 -10.37 13.77
N GLU A 67 11.47 -10.88 12.94
CA GLU A 67 11.77 -11.76 11.80
C GLU A 67 12.61 -11.03 10.72
N GLU A 68 12.62 -9.70 10.70
CA GLU A 68 13.52 -8.91 9.84
C GLU A 68 15.01 -8.98 10.22
N ASP A 69 15.36 -9.42 11.45
CA ASP A 69 16.74 -9.44 11.90
C ASP A 69 17.56 -10.58 11.23
N ASP A 70 16.88 -11.59 10.68
CA ASP A 70 17.53 -12.76 10.08
C ASP A 70 18.15 -12.48 8.69
N LEU A 71 17.60 -11.54 7.91
CA LEU A 71 18.22 -11.14 6.63
C LEU A 71 19.37 -10.15 6.80
N SER A 72 19.49 -9.47 7.95
CA SER A 72 20.58 -8.52 8.20
C SER A 72 21.91 -9.21 8.54
N LYS A 73 21.87 -10.53 8.75
CA LYS A 73 23.03 -11.38 9.07
C LYS A 73 23.72 -12.02 7.85
N TYR A 74 23.29 -11.67 6.63
CA TYR A 74 23.92 -12.12 5.38
C TYR A 74 24.50 -10.95 4.60
#